data_AF-A0A6L2PK84-F1
#
_entry.id   AF-A0A6L2PK84-F1
#
_cell.length_a   1.000
_cell.length_b   1.000
_cell.length_c   1.000
_cell.angle_alpha   90.00
_cell.angle_beta   90.00
_cell.angle_gamma   90.00
#
_symmetry.space_group_name_H-M   'P 1'
#
loop_
_entity.id
_entity.type
_entity.pdbx_description
1 polymer ?
#
loop_
_entity_poly.entity_id
_entity_poly.type
_entity_poly.pdbx_seq_one_letter_code
_entity_poly.pdbx_strand_id
1 'polypeptide(L)'
;MKELKEKLRLIPADKGKMMIIIDKNMLDDKVHQFLTDNQFSRLYTNATDKYQKQVKQILQRCNSIICKQVKHLIQKQPTPPTLQARLKLHKPIIPIRPDVNNIDMPTYKIAKHMSKLLEDCLDS
;
A
#
# COMPACT_ATOMS: atom_id res chain seq x y z
N MET A 1 -1.52 27.71 -18.37
CA MET A 1 -2.25 26.45 -18.05
C MET A 1 -1.34 25.24 -17.88
N LYS A 2 -0.30 25.02 -18.72
CA LYS A 2 0.62 23.87 -18.60
C LYS A 2 1.49 23.91 -17.34
N GLU A 3 2.05 25.09 -17.02
CA GLU A 3 2.93 25.29 -15.84
C GLU A 3 2.22 25.12 -14.48
N LEU A 4 0.92 25.42 -14.40
CA LEU A 4 0.16 25.31 -13.15
C LEU A 4 -0.12 23.84 -12.78
N LYS A 5 -0.25 22.95 -13.78
CA LYS A 5 -0.48 21.52 -13.57
C LYS A 5 0.75 20.78 -13.02
N GLU A 6 1.95 21.28 -13.26
CA GLU A 6 3.18 20.64 -12.78
C GLU A 6 3.43 20.88 -11.29
N LYS A 7 2.87 21.98 -10.75
CA LYS A 7 3.05 22.40 -9.36
C LYS A 7 1.92 21.94 -8.42
N LEU A 8 0.73 21.65 -8.95
CA LEU A 8 -0.45 21.34 -8.14
C LEU A 8 -0.85 19.86 -8.24
N ARG A 9 -1.34 19.30 -7.14
CA ARG A 9 -1.88 17.95 -7.02
C ARG A 9 -3.34 17.99 -6.57
N LEU A 10 -4.14 17.16 -7.20
CA LEU A 10 -5.51 16.84 -6.77
C LEU A 10 -5.46 15.57 -5.93
N ILE A 11 -5.86 15.64 -4.67
CA ILE A 11 -5.90 14.49 -3.76
C ILE A 11 -7.23 14.41 -3.02
N PRO A 12 -7.71 13.20 -2.68
CA PRO A 12 -8.91 13.06 -1.85
C PRO A 12 -8.61 13.45 -0.40
N ALA A 13 -9.58 14.08 0.25
CA ALA A 13 -9.55 14.28 1.69
C ALA A 13 -9.80 12.96 2.44
N ASP A 14 -9.34 12.91 3.69
CA ASP A 14 -9.61 11.79 4.61
C ASP A 14 -11.12 11.61 4.89
N LYS A 15 -11.87 12.72 4.97
CA LYS A 15 -13.31 12.73 5.29
C LYS A 15 -14.05 13.70 4.37
N GLY A 16 -15.36 13.46 4.20
CA GLY A 16 -16.28 14.40 3.54
C GLY A 16 -16.39 14.30 2.02
N LYS A 17 -15.87 13.23 1.38
CA LYS A 17 -15.93 13.02 -0.08
C LYS A 17 -15.51 14.26 -0.91
N MET A 18 -14.49 14.98 -0.43
CA MET A 18 -14.00 16.21 -1.06
C MET A 18 -12.61 16.01 -1.70
N MET A 19 -12.32 16.81 -2.71
CA MET A 19 -11.03 16.88 -3.38
C MET A 19 -10.29 18.13 -2.95
N ILE A 20 -8.98 18.03 -2.80
CA ILE A 20 -8.09 19.11 -2.35
C ILE A 20 -7.11 19.41 -3.46
N ILE A 21 -6.94 20.69 -3.77
CA ILE A 21 -5.84 21.20 -4.59
C ILE A 21 -4.74 21.62 -3.63
N ILE A 22 -3.57 21.00 -3.73
CA ILE A 22 -2.40 21.31 -2.90
C ILE A 22 -1.15 21.46 -3.78
N ASP A 23 -0.24 22.33 -3.37
CA ASP A 23 1.09 22.38 -3.97
C ASP A 23 1.85 21.07 -3.75
N LYS A 24 2.55 20.61 -4.80
CA LYS A 24 3.28 19.34 -4.78
C LYS A 24 4.37 19.34 -3.72
N ASN A 25 5.12 20.43 -3.57
CA ASN A 25 6.20 20.52 -2.58
C ASN A 25 5.61 20.50 -1.17
N MET A 26 4.50 21.21 -0.94
CA MET A 26 3.81 21.15 0.36
C MET A 26 3.32 19.74 0.71
N LEU A 27 2.87 18.97 -0.28
CA LEU A 27 2.49 17.57 -0.07
C LEU A 27 3.72 16.71 0.23
N ASP A 28 4.80 16.87 -0.54
CA ASP A 28 6.05 16.14 -0.35
C ASP A 28 6.65 16.43 1.03
N ASP A 29 6.66 17.69 1.48
CA ASP A 29 7.12 18.11 2.83
C ASP A 29 6.29 17.44 3.93
N LYS A 30 4.96 17.39 3.78
CA LYS A 30 4.08 16.71 4.73
C LYS A 30 4.33 15.21 4.79
N VAL A 31 4.63 14.59 3.65
CA VAL A 31 5.01 13.17 3.58
C VAL A 31 6.37 12.95 4.24
N HIS A 32 7.35 13.81 3.96
CA HIS A 32 8.67 13.75 4.59
C HIS A 32 8.59 13.93 6.10
N GLN A 33 7.81 14.90 6.59
CA GLN A 33 7.56 15.08 8.01
C GLN A 33 6.98 13.81 8.64
N PHE A 34 5.94 13.22 8.02
CA PHE A 34 5.36 11.97 8.51
C PHE A 34 6.39 10.83 8.57
N LEU A 35 7.23 10.69 7.54
CA LEU A 35 8.26 9.65 7.51
C LEU A 35 9.31 9.85 8.62
N THR A 36 9.76 11.09 8.83
CA THR A 36 10.72 11.44 9.88
C THR A 36 10.14 11.24 11.27
N ASP A 37 8.93 11.75 11.53
CA ASP A 37 8.26 11.65 12.84
C ASP A 37 8.03 10.19 13.27
N ASN A 38 7.85 9.29 12.30
CA ASN A 38 7.64 7.86 12.53
C ASN A 38 8.92 7.01 12.32
N GLN A 39 10.10 7.65 12.23
CA GLN A 39 11.40 6.99 12.17
C GLN A 39 11.57 6.01 10.99
N PHE A 40 10.95 6.30 9.85
CA PHE A 40 11.15 5.50 8.64
C PHE A 40 12.55 5.74 8.06
N SER A 41 13.18 4.67 7.59
CA SER A 41 14.49 4.72 6.93
C SER A 41 14.38 4.38 5.44
N ARG A 42 15.24 5.01 4.64
CA ARG A 42 15.30 4.77 3.20
C ARG A 42 15.90 3.39 2.93
N LEU A 43 15.23 2.61 2.10
CA LEU A 43 15.81 1.39 1.52
C LEU A 43 16.61 1.75 0.26
N TYR A 44 17.83 1.23 0.16
CA TYR A 44 18.70 1.44 -1.00
C TYR A 44 18.44 0.46 -2.14
N THR A 45 17.75 -0.64 -1.86
CA THR A 45 17.45 -1.70 -2.82
C THR A 45 15.98 -2.09 -2.77
N ASN A 46 15.41 -2.40 -3.94
CA ASN A 46 14.04 -2.88 -4.01
C ASN A 46 13.97 -4.33 -3.51
N ALA A 47 13.37 -4.53 -2.34
CA ALA A 47 13.24 -5.85 -1.72
C ALA A 47 12.10 -6.72 -2.31
N THR A 48 11.32 -6.21 -3.26
CA THR A 48 10.13 -6.91 -3.80
C THR A 48 10.46 -8.29 -4.35
N ASP A 49 11.54 -8.43 -5.13
CA ASP A 49 11.96 -9.71 -5.68
C ASP A 49 12.41 -10.71 -4.61
N LYS A 50 13.06 -10.22 -3.55
CA LYS A 50 13.44 -11.03 -2.40
C LYS A 50 12.19 -11.61 -1.73
N TYR A 51 11.20 -10.76 -1.44
CA TYR A 51 9.95 -11.21 -0.82
C TYR A 51 9.15 -12.13 -1.76
N GLN A 52 9.13 -11.85 -3.06
CA GLN A 52 8.47 -12.71 -4.05
C GLN A 52 9.10 -14.12 -4.09
N LYS A 53 10.43 -14.23 -4.02
CA LYS A 53 11.11 -15.53 -3.92
C LYS A 53 10.74 -16.26 -2.63
N GLN A 54 10.73 -15.56 -1.49
CA GLN A 54 10.33 -16.15 -0.20
C GLN A 54 8.89 -16.65 -0.22
N VAL A 55 7.96 -15.86 -0.76
CA VAL A 55 6.56 -16.23 -0.92
C VAL A 55 6.42 -17.52 -1.74
N LYS A 56 7.11 -17.61 -2.88
CA LYS A 56 7.09 -18.82 -3.72
C LYS A 56 7.61 -20.05 -2.97
N GLN A 57 8.70 -19.92 -2.23
CA GLN A 57 9.28 -21.01 -1.45
C GLN A 57 8.34 -21.50 -0.34
N ILE A 58 7.69 -20.57 0.38
CA ILE A 58 6.73 -20.90 1.43
C ILE A 58 5.54 -21.64 0.83
N LEU A 59 4.96 -21.13 -0.26
CA LEU A 59 3.83 -21.77 -0.92
C LEU A 59 4.15 -23.18 -1.43
N GLN A 60 5.37 -23.42 -1.92
CA GLN A 60 5.83 -24.75 -2.33
C GLN A 60 5.88 -25.72 -1.15
N ARG A 61 6.37 -25.27 0.02
CA ARG A 61 6.43 -26.08 1.24
C ARG A 61 5.04 -26.37 1.81
N CYS A 62 4.11 -25.43 1.69
CA CYS A 62 2.74 -25.55 2.18
C CYS A 62 1.77 -26.16 1.15
N ASN A 63 2.25 -26.72 0.04
CA ASN A 63 1.41 -27.23 -1.05
C ASN A 63 0.45 -28.36 -0.59
N SER A 64 0.82 -29.13 0.44
CA SER A 64 -0.05 -30.14 1.05
C SER A 64 -1.21 -29.55 1.85
N ILE A 65 -1.02 -28.35 2.40
CA ILE A 65 -2.00 -27.66 3.26
C ILE A 65 -2.93 -26.79 2.39
N ILE A 66 -2.37 -26.09 1.40
CA ILE A 66 -3.07 -25.06 0.61
C ILE A 66 -3.75 -25.65 -0.66
N CYS A 67 -3.69 -26.98 -0.85
CA CYS A 67 -4.21 -27.69 -2.01
C CYS A 67 -3.66 -27.18 -3.37
N LYS A 68 -4.07 -27.82 -4.49
CA LYS A 68 -3.48 -27.67 -5.85
C LYS A 68 -3.55 -26.26 -6.48
N GLN A 69 -4.01 -25.24 -5.77
CA GLN A 69 -4.20 -23.87 -6.29
C GLN A 69 -3.02 -22.92 -6.03
N VAL A 70 -1.87 -23.42 -5.54
CA VAL A 70 -0.66 -22.61 -5.25
C VAL A 70 -0.28 -21.61 -6.35
N LYS A 71 -0.39 -22.01 -7.63
CA LYS A 71 -0.08 -21.12 -8.76
C LYS A 71 -0.98 -19.88 -8.82
N HIS A 72 -2.24 -19.99 -8.42
CA HIS A 72 -3.19 -18.87 -8.42
C HIS A 72 -2.90 -17.86 -7.31
N LEU A 73 -2.30 -18.31 -6.21
CA LEU A 73 -1.94 -17.49 -5.05
C LEU A 73 -0.67 -16.67 -5.24
N ILE A 74 0.11 -16.93 -6.30
CA ILE A 74 1.30 -16.15 -6.62
C ILE A 74 0.88 -14.85 -7.32
N GLN A 75 1.32 -13.71 -6.78
CA GLN A 75 1.16 -12.42 -7.45
C GLN A 75 2.05 -12.37 -8.70
N LYS A 76 1.48 -12.01 -9.85
CA LYS A 76 2.23 -11.83 -11.09
C LYS A 76 2.77 -10.41 -11.12
N GLN A 77 4.05 -10.25 -11.48
CA GLN A 77 4.72 -8.95 -11.59
C GLN A 77 4.48 -8.05 -10.35
N PRO A 78 4.84 -8.51 -9.15
CA PRO A 78 4.56 -7.75 -7.95
C PRO A 78 5.33 -6.43 -7.93
N THR A 79 4.73 -5.41 -7.34
CA THR A 79 5.37 -4.12 -7.07
C THR A 79 5.43 -3.87 -5.57
N PRO A 80 6.35 -3.01 -5.08
CA PRO A 80 6.28 -2.58 -3.70
C PRO A 80 4.94 -1.88 -3.42
N PRO A 81 4.40 -2.00 -2.20
CA PRO A 81 3.23 -1.24 -1.79
C PRO A 81 3.45 0.26 -1.97
N THR A 82 2.40 0.98 -2.36
CA THR A 82 2.47 2.43 -2.58
C THR A 82 1.80 3.19 -1.45
N LEU A 83 2.47 4.21 -0.94
CA LEU A 83 1.90 5.13 0.05
C LEU A 83 1.04 6.16 -0.66
N GLN A 84 -0.24 6.20 -0.31
CA GLN A 84 -1.20 7.22 -0.68
C GLN A 84 -1.39 8.17 0.51
N ALA A 85 -0.99 9.43 0.34
CA ALA A 85 -1.17 10.46 1.36
C ALA A 85 -2.54 11.13 1.19
N ARG A 86 -3.43 10.95 2.17
CA ARG A 86 -4.70 11.71 2.26
C ARG A 86 -4.57 12.78 3.33
N LEU A 87 -5.26 13.91 3.20
CA LEU A 87 -5.15 14.98 4.21
C LEU A 87 -6.29 14.94 5.23
N LYS A 88 -5.92 15.00 6.52
CA LYS A 88 -6.86 15.10 7.64
C LYS A 88 -7.23 16.57 7.88
N LEU A 89 -8.07 17.14 7.01
CA LEU A 89 -8.50 18.55 7.05
C LEU A 89 -9.16 18.97 8.38
N HIS A 90 -9.74 18.02 9.11
CA HIS A 90 -10.42 18.25 10.38
C HIS A 90 -9.48 18.31 11.60
N LYS A 91 -8.17 18.22 11.41
CA LYS A 91 -7.16 18.28 12.47
C LYS A 91 -6.29 19.53 12.31
N PRO A 92 -5.83 20.14 13.42
CA PRO A 92 -4.84 21.21 13.37
C PRO A 92 -3.63 20.79 12.55
N ILE A 93 -3.02 21.73 11.82
CA ILE A 93 -1.80 21.52 11.00
C ILE A 93 -2.04 20.59 9.77
N ILE A 94 -3.23 19.99 9.64
CA ILE A 94 -3.65 19.16 8.49
C ILE A 94 -2.60 18.06 8.21
N PRO A 95 -2.41 17.10 9.13
CA PRO A 95 -1.47 16.00 8.94
C PRO A 95 -1.96 15.05 7.85
N ILE A 96 -1.05 14.24 7.31
CA ILE A 96 -1.43 13.16 6.40
C ILE A 96 -2.05 11.99 7.18
N ARG A 97 -2.99 11.30 6.53
CA ARG A 97 -3.33 9.92 6.81
C ARG A 97 -2.55 9.05 5.82
N PRO A 98 -1.62 8.21 6.29
CA PRO A 98 -1.00 7.21 5.42
C PRO A 98 -2.05 6.16 5.07
N ASP A 99 -2.17 5.86 3.78
CA ASP A 99 -2.94 4.73 3.27
C ASP A 99 -2.02 3.92 2.36
N VAL A 100 -1.89 2.61 2.59
CA VAL A 100 -0.94 1.78 1.85
C VAL A 100 -1.72 0.89 0.90
N ASN A 101 -1.53 1.13 -0.40
CA ASN A 101 -2.10 0.26 -1.42
C ASN A 101 -1.23 -0.99 -1.58
N ASN A 102 -1.76 -2.12 -1.13
CA ASN A 102 -1.13 -3.43 -1.14
C ASN A 102 -1.53 -4.32 -2.32
N ILE A 103 -2.40 -3.86 -3.24
CA ILE A 103 -3.00 -4.72 -4.29
C ILE A 103 -1.95 -5.47 -5.12
N ASP A 104 -0.83 -4.79 -5.41
CA ASP A 104 0.22 -5.35 -6.26
C ASP A 104 1.37 -6.00 -5.49
N MET A 105 1.28 -6.09 -4.16
CA MET A 105 2.37 -6.64 -3.34
C MET A 105 2.48 -8.16 -3.47
N PRO A 106 3.68 -8.76 -3.24
CA PRO A 106 3.92 -10.20 -3.36
C PRO A 106 2.92 -11.10 -2.60
N THR A 107 2.44 -10.65 -1.45
CA THR A 107 1.58 -11.41 -0.53
C THR A 107 0.07 -11.14 -0.69
N TYR A 108 -0.33 -10.21 -1.57
CA TYR A 108 -1.73 -9.75 -1.64
C TYR A 108 -2.75 -10.88 -1.81
N LYS A 109 -2.50 -11.76 -2.79
CA LYS A 109 -3.41 -12.88 -3.09
C LYS A 109 -3.48 -13.91 -1.97
N ILE A 110 -2.37 -14.11 -1.26
CA ILE A 110 -2.32 -15.00 -0.10
C ILE A 110 -3.17 -14.41 1.02
N ALA A 111 -2.98 -13.12 1.33
CA ALA A 111 -3.79 -12.44 2.33
C ALA A 111 -5.28 -12.53 2.01
N LYS A 112 -5.67 -12.24 0.75
CA LYS A 112 -7.06 -12.36 0.29
C LYS A 112 -7.63 -13.77 0.44
N HIS A 113 -6.84 -14.79 0.09
CA HIS A 113 -7.26 -16.18 0.23
C HIS A 113 -7.44 -16.57 1.71
N MET A 114 -6.50 -16.17 2.57
CA MET A 114 -6.57 -16.43 4.02
C MET A 114 -7.77 -15.72 4.65
N SER A 115 -8.04 -14.46 4.30
CA SER A 115 -9.23 -13.76 4.77
C SER A 115 -10.51 -14.51 4.39
N LYS A 116 -10.60 -15.01 3.15
CA LYS A 116 -11.77 -15.78 2.73
C LYS A 116 -11.94 -17.08 3.53
N LEU A 117 -10.85 -17.80 3.80
CA LEU A 117 -10.89 -19.00 4.65
C LEU A 117 -11.34 -18.68 6.08
N LEU A 118 -10.90 -17.56 6.64
CA LEU A 118 -11.30 -17.13 7.98
C LEU A 118 -12.77 -16.72 8.03
N GLU A 119 -13.26 -15.99 7.02
CA GLU A 119 -14.70 -15.66 6.89
C GLU A 119 -15.54 -16.93 6.83
N ASP A 120 -15.16 -17.88 5.96
CA ASP A 120 -15.87 -19.14 5.82
C ASP A 120 -15.88 -19.94 7.14
N CYS A 121 -14.79 -19.88 7.92
CA CYS A 121 -14.69 -20.53 9.23
C CYS A 121 -15.49 -19.84 10.34
N LEU A 122 -15.72 -18.52 10.24
CA LEU A 122 -16.44 -17.73 11.24
C LEU A 122 -17.95 -17.69 10.96
N ASP A 123 -18.36 -17.86 9.71
CA ASP A 123 -19.76 -17.94 9.29
C ASP A 123 -20.31 -19.38 9.33
N SER A 124 -19.49 -20.36 9.76
CA SER A 124 -19.83 -21.78 9.99
C SER A 124 -20.08 -22.08 11.46
#